data_AF-A0A2W5KVT9-F1
#
_entry.id   AF-A0A2W5KVT9-F1
#
_cell.length_a   1.000
_cell.length_b   1.000
_cell.length_c   1.000
_cell.angle_alpha   90.00
_cell.angle_beta   90.00
_cell.angle_gamma   90.00
#
_symmetry.space_group_name_H-M   'P 1'
#
loop_
_entity.id
_entity.type
_entity.pdbx_description
1 polymer ?
#
loop_
_entity_poly.entity_id
_entity_poly.type
_entity_poly.pdbx_seq_one_letter_code
_entity_poly.pdbx_strand_id
1 'polypeptide(L)'
;MTSKTYTAARAKRLILDGNFPEGGIVEGSLYLSGCDLSGVTLPTTIGGSLDLSGCDLSGVTLPTTIGGSLYLSGCDLSGVTGWWSDNGEATRRRCIAVSYYALIQTDTGQYIAGCRGPWTKKQALDHWGHASRKDKRAKAFVAAIELYDAAKLAA
;
A
#
# COMPACT_ATOMS: atom_id res chain seq x y z
N MET A 1 -5.20 9.42 -23.25
CA MET A 1 -6.02 10.20 -22.31
C MET A 1 -5.14 11.27 -21.70
N THR A 2 -5.57 12.53 -21.65
CA THR A 2 -4.84 13.62 -20.99
C THR A 2 -5.14 13.56 -19.49
N SER A 3 -4.14 13.21 -18.68
CA SER A 3 -4.29 13.26 -17.22
C SER A 3 -4.57 14.69 -16.77
N LYS A 4 -5.63 14.85 -15.98
CA LYS A 4 -6.01 16.13 -15.40
C LYS A 4 -5.52 16.22 -13.97
N THR A 5 -4.97 17.37 -13.63
CA THR A 5 -4.43 17.66 -12.31
C THR A 5 -5.46 18.35 -11.43
N TYR A 6 -5.50 17.98 -10.15
CA TYR A 6 -6.45 18.46 -9.15
C TYR A 6 -5.72 18.90 -7.87
N THR A 7 -6.25 19.94 -7.24
CA THR A 7 -5.85 20.26 -5.86
C THR A 7 -6.34 19.17 -4.91
N ALA A 8 -5.64 18.94 -3.80
CA ALA A 8 -6.02 17.93 -2.81
C ALA A 8 -7.47 18.10 -2.31
N ALA A 9 -7.88 19.35 -2.05
CA ALA A 9 -9.25 19.65 -1.61
C ALA A 9 -10.29 19.27 -2.67
N ARG A 10 -10.03 19.58 -3.95
CA ARG A 10 -10.95 19.24 -5.04
C ARG A 10 -11.00 17.73 -5.26
N ALA A 11 -9.86 17.07 -5.22
CA ALA A 11 -9.75 15.63 -5.38
C ALA A 11 -10.51 14.89 -4.27
N LYS A 12 -10.27 15.23 -3.00
CA LYS A 12 -11.00 14.64 -1.86
C LYS A 12 -12.51 14.71 -2.04
N ARG A 13 -13.03 15.89 -2.43
CA ARG A 13 -14.47 16.06 -2.68
C ARG A 13 -14.96 15.13 -3.79
N LEU A 14 -14.29 15.12 -4.94
CA LEU A 14 -14.68 14.28 -6.07
C LEU A 14 -14.63 12.78 -5.74
N ILE A 15 -13.63 12.34 -4.98
CA ILE A 15 -13.48 10.92 -4.57
C ILE A 15 -14.65 10.51 -3.69
N LEU A 16 -14.93 11.30 -2.65
CA LEU A 16 -16.02 11.00 -1.71
C LEU A 16 -17.41 11.15 -2.35
N ASP A 17 -17.54 11.95 -3.40
CA ASP A 17 -18.75 12.04 -4.21
C ASP A 17 -18.85 10.91 -5.27
N GLY A 18 -17.87 10.00 -5.37
CA GLY A 18 -17.83 8.92 -6.39
C GLY A 18 -17.61 9.40 -7.82
N ASN A 19 -17.12 10.64 -7.99
CA ASN A 19 -17.01 11.33 -9.29
C ASN A 19 -15.56 11.66 -9.68
N PHE A 20 -14.57 11.06 -9.01
CA PHE A 20 -13.18 11.27 -9.39
C PHE A 20 -12.84 10.50 -10.68
N PRO A 21 -12.32 11.17 -11.71
CA PRO A 21 -12.05 10.50 -12.99
C PRO A 21 -10.81 9.62 -12.91
N GLU A 22 -10.84 8.52 -13.66
CA GLU A 22 -9.65 7.69 -13.90
C GLU A 22 -8.48 8.51 -14.47
N GLY A 23 -7.26 8.14 -14.11
CA GLY A 23 -6.06 8.82 -14.60
C GLY A 23 -5.79 10.20 -13.97
N GLY A 24 -6.59 10.63 -13.00
CA GLY A 24 -6.43 11.91 -12.32
C GLY A 24 -5.15 11.98 -11.48
N ILE A 25 -4.56 13.18 -11.44
CA ILE A 25 -3.34 13.50 -10.68
C ILE A 25 -3.70 14.48 -9.56
N VAL A 26 -3.15 14.26 -8.37
CA VAL A 26 -3.26 15.18 -7.22
C VAL A 26 -1.89 15.72 -6.87
N GLU A 27 -1.71 17.04 -6.80
CA GLU A 27 -0.38 17.64 -6.54
C GLU A 27 0.04 17.59 -5.06
N GLY A 28 -0.93 17.48 -4.15
CA GLY A 28 -0.70 17.53 -2.70
C GLY A 28 -0.98 16.21 -1.99
N SER A 29 -0.92 16.25 -0.65
CA SER A 29 -1.32 15.11 0.19
C SER A 29 -2.83 14.93 0.22
N LEU A 30 -3.27 13.67 0.26
CA LEU A 30 -4.68 13.29 0.30
C LEU A 30 -4.97 12.52 1.59
N TYR A 31 -5.91 13.02 2.38
CA TYR A 31 -6.28 12.44 3.68
C TYR A 31 -7.71 11.92 3.62
N LEU A 32 -7.86 10.59 3.59
CA LEU A 32 -9.13 9.85 3.50
C LEU A 32 -9.32 8.89 4.68
N SER A 33 -8.56 9.04 5.77
CA SER A 33 -8.67 8.17 6.93
C SER A 33 -10.11 8.05 7.44
N GLY A 34 -10.52 6.80 7.69
CA GLY A 34 -11.85 6.42 8.15
C GLY A 34 -13.00 6.67 7.15
N CYS A 35 -12.71 7.07 5.91
CA CYS A 35 -13.74 7.24 4.89
C CYS A 35 -14.21 5.88 4.35
N ASP A 36 -15.47 5.81 3.93
CA ASP A 36 -15.97 4.71 3.10
C ASP A 36 -15.45 4.90 1.66
N LEU A 37 -14.69 3.92 1.18
CA LEU A 37 -14.07 3.93 -0.15
C LEU A 37 -14.71 2.89 -1.08
N SER A 38 -15.89 2.36 -0.70
CA SER A 38 -16.62 1.39 -1.51
C SER A 38 -16.99 1.99 -2.88
N GLY A 39 -16.44 1.43 -3.94
CA GLY A 39 -16.76 1.83 -5.32
C GLY A 39 -16.18 3.18 -5.77
N VAL A 40 -15.24 3.78 -5.02
CA VAL A 40 -14.60 5.05 -5.41
C VAL A 40 -13.33 4.81 -6.22
N THR A 41 -13.02 5.76 -7.11
CA THR A 41 -11.76 5.77 -7.88
C THR A 41 -10.72 6.63 -7.17
N LEU A 42 -9.57 6.04 -6.83
CA LEU A 42 -8.41 6.78 -6.32
C LEU A 42 -7.59 7.40 -7.47
N PRO A 43 -6.85 8.49 -7.22
CA PRO A 43 -5.93 9.06 -8.20
C PRO A 43 -4.84 8.09 -8.62
N THR A 44 -4.39 8.22 -9.86
CA THR A 44 -3.24 7.45 -10.36
C THR A 44 -1.93 7.95 -9.74
N THR A 45 -1.79 9.27 -9.63
CA THR A 45 -0.60 9.90 -9.03
C THR A 45 -1.00 10.86 -7.93
N ILE A 46 -0.28 10.78 -6.80
CA ILE A 46 -0.37 11.71 -5.69
C ILE A 46 1.02 12.31 -5.46
N GLY A 47 1.14 13.63 -5.52
CA GLY A 47 2.40 14.34 -5.34
C GLY A 47 2.85 14.43 -3.87
N GLY A 48 1.91 14.32 -2.93
CA GLY A 48 2.18 14.25 -1.49
C GLY A 48 1.96 12.87 -0.88
N SER A 49 1.63 12.85 0.41
CA SER A 49 1.31 11.63 1.15
C SER A 49 -0.14 11.20 0.96
N LEU A 50 -0.43 9.90 1.13
CA LEU A 50 -1.78 9.36 1.14
C LEU A 50 -2.08 8.70 2.49
N ASP A 51 -3.14 9.14 3.17
CA ASP A 51 -3.63 8.52 4.39
C ASP A 51 -4.98 7.85 4.15
N LEU A 52 -5.01 6.51 4.26
CA LEU A 52 -6.21 5.66 4.19
C LEU A 52 -6.46 4.95 5.53
N SER A 53 -5.83 5.37 6.62
CA SER A 53 -5.88 4.65 7.89
C SER A 53 -7.33 4.43 8.35
N GLY A 54 -7.66 3.19 8.73
CA GLY A 54 -8.99 2.78 9.18
C GLY A 54 -10.04 2.62 8.08
N CYS A 55 -9.66 2.70 6.80
CA CYS A 55 -10.57 2.39 5.69
C CYS A 55 -10.66 0.89 5.42
N ASP A 56 -11.82 0.44 4.94
CA ASP A 56 -11.95 -0.83 4.23
C ASP A 56 -11.39 -0.64 2.81
N LEU A 57 -10.36 -1.42 2.46
CA LEU A 57 -9.69 -1.34 1.16
C LEU A 57 -10.03 -2.53 0.26
N SER A 58 -11.08 -3.27 0.58
CA SER A 58 -11.61 -4.34 -0.24
C SER A 58 -11.96 -3.83 -1.64
N GLY A 59 -11.26 -4.34 -2.66
CA GLY A 59 -11.44 -3.92 -4.06
C GLY A 59 -10.84 -2.56 -4.41
N VAL A 60 -10.15 -1.88 -3.49
CA VAL A 60 -9.51 -0.59 -3.77
C VAL A 60 -8.18 -0.79 -4.49
N THR A 61 -8.00 -0.06 -5.60
CA THR A 61 -6.71 0.02 -6.29
C THR A 61 -5.93 1.22 -5.76
N LEU A 62 -4.74 0.97 -5.19
CA LEU A 62 -3.86 2.05 -4.73
C LEU A 62 -3.29 2.85 -5.91
N PRO A 63 -2.93 4.14 -5.70
CA PRO A 63 -2.23 4.94 -6.71
C PRO A 63 -0.97 4.25 -7.20
N THR A 64 -0.63 4.45 -8.48
CA THR A 64 0.62 3.91 -9.04
C THR A 64 1.84 4.68 -8.55
N THR A 65 1.67 5.95 -8.21
CA THR A 65 2.76 6.81 -7.74
C THR A 65 2.31 7.65 -6.56
N ILE A 66 3.09 7.63 -5.48
CA ILE A 66 2.89 8.47 -4.30
C ILE A 66 4.22 9.21 -4.03
N GLY A 67 4.22 10.53 -4.02
CA GLY A 67 5.41 11.36 -3.76
C GLY A 67 5.76 11.48 -2.27
N GLY A 68 5.01 10.81 -1.40
CA GLY A 68 5.21 10.82 0.04
C GLY A 68 4.79 9.50 0.66
N SER A 69 4.54 9.51 1.97
CA SER A 69 4.22 8.27 2.69
C SER A 69 2.79 7.79 2.43
N LEU A 70 2.62 6.46 2.46
CA LEU A 70 1.33 5.80 2.44
C LEU A 70 1.00 5.26 3.84
N TYR A 71 -0.12 5.71 4.42
CA TYR A 71 -0.59 5.28 5.74
C TYR A 71 -1.82 4.37 5.61
N LEU A 72 -1.70 3.13 6.11
CA LEU A 72 -2.71 2.06 6.03
C LEU A 72 -3.02 1.44 7.40
N SER A 73 -2.77 2.18 8.48
CA SER A 73 -2.95 1.63 9.83
C SER A 73 -4.42 1.27 10.04
N GLY A 74 -4.69 0.04 10.49
CA GLY A 74 -6.05 -0.42 10.74
C GLY A 74 -6.89 -0.76 9.51
N CYS A 75 -6.29 -0.83 8.31
CA CYS A 75 -6.97 -1.29 7.10
C CYS A 75 -7.01 -2.81 6.99
N ASP A 76 -8.06 -3.35 6.36
CA ASP A 76 -7.99 -4.69 5.76
C ASP A 76 -7.37 -4.59 4.36
N LEU A 77 -6.32 -5.38 4.12
CA LEU A 77 -5.62 -5.44 2.83
C LEU A 77 -5.87 -6.73 2.06
N SER A 78 -6.81 -7.57 2.50
CA SER A 78 -7.15 -8.82 1.83
C SER A 78 -7.43 -8.66 0.32
N GLY A 79 -7.88 -7.47 -0.11
CA GLY A 79 -8.09 -7.11 -1.52
C GLY A 79 -7.03 -6.24 -2.19
N VAL A 80 -5.99 -5.77 -1.47
CA VAL A 80 -5.02 -4.80 -2.02
C VAL A 80 -3.83 -5.53 -2.63
N THR A 81 -3.76 -5.54 -3.97
CA THR A 81 -2.74 -6.28 -4.73
C THR A 81 -1.86 -5.41 -5.64
N GLY A 82 -2.20 -4.12 -5.77
CA GLY A 82 -1.54 -3.18 -6.68
C GLY A 82 -0.11 -2.81 -6.27
N TRP A 83 0.73 -2.59 -7.29
CA TRP A 83 2.08 -2.05 -7.14
C TRP A 83 2.06 -0.52 -7.22
N TRP A 84 2.82 0.15 -6.37
CA TRP A 84 3.08 1.59 -6.45
C TRP A 84 4.58 1.91 -6.40
N SER A 85 4.98 3.06 -6.91
CA SER A 85 6.30 3.65 -6.65
C SER A 85 6.18 4.81 -5.65
N ASP A 86 7.19 4.94 -4.80
CA ASP A 86 7.31 6.04 -3.84
C ASP A 86 8.41 7.00 -4.33
N ASN A 87 8.21 8.32 -4.23
CA ASN A 87 9.26 9.34 -4.38
C ASN A 87 10.17 9.22 -5.63
N GLY A 88 9.63 8.78 -6.76
CA GLY A 88 10.42 8.61 -7.99
C GLY A 88 11.45 7.48 -7.92
N GLU A 89 11.36 6.61 -6.92
CA GLU A 89 12.19 5.42 -6.83
C GLU A 89 11.87 4.46 -7.98
N ALA A 90 12.92 3.84 -8.54
CA ALA A 90 12.78 2.82 -9.58
C ALA A 90 12.08 1.54 -9.07
N THR A 91 12.15 1.30 -7.75
CA THR A 91 11.64 0.11 -7.10
C THR A 91 10.15 0.23 -6.81
N ARG A 92 9.35 -0.66 -7.38
CA ARG A 92 7.92 -0.74 -7.04
C ARG A 92 7.72 -1.49 -5.75
N ARG A 93 6.65 -1.14 -5.05
CA ARG A 93 6.24 -1.64 -3.74
C ARG A 93 4.82 -2.18 -3.84
N ARG A 94 4.50 -3.19 -3.03
CA ARG A 94 3.12 -3.58 -2.77
C ARG A 94 2.97 -4.00 -1.31
N CYS A 95 1.77 -3.90 -0.78
CA CYS A 95 1.46 -4.43 0.54
C CYS A 95 1.14 -5.91 0.42
N ILE A 96 1.63 -6.73 1.36
CA ILE A 96 1.35 -8.17 1.40
C ILE A 96 0.77 -8.64 2.75
N ALA A 97 0.82 -7.80 3.79
CA ALA A 97 0.13 -8.00 5.07
C ALA A 97 0.04 -6.68 5.86
N VAL A 98 -0.91 -6.53 6.79
CA VAL A 98 -1.02 -5.37 7.69
C VAL A 98 -1.19 -5.76 9.16
N SER A 99 -0.66 -4.90 10.02
CA SER A 99 -0.96 -4.82 11.45
C SER A 99 -1.08 -3.34 11.84
N TYR A 100 -0.28 -2.83 12.77
CA TYR A 100 -0.14 -1.38 12.99
C TYR A 100 0.56 -0.66 11.81
N TYR A 101 1.32 -1.41 11.01
CA TYR A 101 1.95 -0.95 9.78
C TYR A 101 1.92 -2.09 8.76
N ALA A 102 2.09 -1.75 7.48
CA ALA A 102 2.10 -2.71 6.39
C ALA A 102 3.46 -3.42 6.28
N LEU A 103 3.42 -4.70 5.91
CA LEU A 103 4.54 -5.42 5.34
C LEU A 103 4.56 -5.16 3.84
N ILE A 104 5.61 -4.51 3.40
CA ILE A 104 5.84 -4.11 2.02
C ILE A 104 6.80 -5.10 1.38
N GLN A 105 6.45 -5.53 0.18
CA GLN A 105 7.34 -6.24 -0.72
C GLN A 105 7.75 -5.30 -1.86
N THR A 106 9.03 -5.33 -2.21
CA THR A 106 9.55 -4.66 -3.42
C THR A 106 9.59 -5.61 -4.62
N ASP A 107 9.56 -5.06 -5.82
CA ASP A 107 9.71 -5.84 -7.06
C ASP A 107 11.13 -6.40 -7.25
N THR A 108 12.09 -5.89 -6.48
CA THR A 108 13.44 -6.47 -6.29
C THR A 108 13.47 -7.64 -5.30
N GLY A 109 12.33 -8.02 -4.70
CA GLY A 109 12.23 -9.17 -3.78
C GLY A 109 12.65 -8.89 -2.34
N GLN A 110 12.67 -7.62 -1.94
CA GLN A 110 12.98 -7.19 -0.57
C GLN A 110 11.71 -6.96 0.24
N TYR A 111 11.83 -7.00 1.57
CA TYR A 111 10.74 -6.83 2.51
C TYR A 111 11.02 -5.68 3.48
N ILE A 112 10.02 -4.85 3.72
CA ILE A 112 10.10 -3.65 4.58
C ILE A 112 8.87 -3.61 5.49
N ALA A 113 9.02 -3.27 6.77
CA ALA A 113 7.86 -3.01 7.62
C ALA A 113 8.20 -1.99 8.73
N GLY A 114 7.60 -0.80 8.65
CA GLY A 114 8.03 0.35 9.46
C GLY A 114 9.51 0.67 9.20
N CYS A 115 10.29 0.89 10.26
CA CYS A 115 11.73 1.18 10.15
C CYS A 115 12.62 -0.06 9.91
N ARG A 116 12.05 -1.21 9.52
CA ARG A 116 12.78 -2.47 9.32
C ARG A 116 12.90 -2.80 7.85
N GLY A 117 14.08 -3.26 7.45
CA GLY A 117 14.42 -3.49 6.05
C GLY A 117 15.02 -2.25 5.38
N PRO A 118 15.21 -2.29 4.05
CA PRO A 118 14.86 -3.40 3.15
C PRO A 118 15.69 -4.67 3.43
N TRP A 119 15.02 -5.82 3.52
CA TRP A 119 15.64 -7.10 3.84
C TRP A 119 15.40 -8.14 2.76
N THR A 120 16.39 -9.00 2.56
CA THR A 120 16.19 -10.25 1.81
C THR A 120 15.15 -11.13 2.50
N LYS A 121 14.58 -12.09 1.76
CA LYS A 121 13.67 -13.09 2.35
C LYS A 121 14.26 -13.77 3.58
N LYS A 122 15.53 -14.19 3.52
CA LYS A 122 16.21 -14.85 4.64
C LYS A 122 16.26 -13.96 5.87
N GLN A 123 16.72 -12.71 5.73
CA GLN A 123 16.77 -11.75 6.85
C GLN A 123 15.37 -11.47 7.43
N ALA A 124 14.36 -11.34 6.57
CA ALA A 124 12.98 -11.15 6.98
C ALA A 124 12.43 -12.33 7.80
N LEU A 125 12.67 -13.57 7.35
CA LEU A 125 12.26 -14.79 8.04
C LEU A 125 13.06 -15.02 9.32
N ASP A 126 14.37 -14.77 9.32
CA ASP A 126 15.20 -14.89 10.52
C ASP A 126 14.74 -13.90 11.61
N HIS A 127 14.21 -12.72 11.23
CA HIS A 127 13.71 -11.71 12.17
C HIS A 127 12.25 -11.92 12.61
N TRP A 128 11.32 -12.08 11.67
CA TRP A 128 9.89 -12.24 11.99
C TRP A 128 9.52 -13.68 12.34
N GLY A 129 10.24 -14.67 11.83
CA GLY A 129 10.08 -16.09 12.14
C GLY A 129 10.91 -16.57 13.33
N HIS A 130 11.67 -15.69 13.99
CA HIS A 130 12.47 -16.05 15.16
C HIS A 130 11.62 -16.76 16.22
N ALA A 131 12.13 -17.85 16.81
CA ALA A 131 11.36 -18.72 17.70
C ALA A 131 10.73 -18.01 18.92
N SER A 132 11.34 -16.92 19.38
CA SER A 132 10.82 -16.08 20.48
C SER A 132 9.62 -15.20 20.09
N ARG A 133 9.36 -14.99 18.79
CA ARG A 133 8.26 -14.16 18.29
C ARG A 133 6.97 -14.95 18.30
N LYS A 134 6.08 -14.63 19.25
CA LYS A 134 4.76 -15.26 19.37
C LYS A 134 3.61 -14.35 18.94
N ASP A 135 3.89 -13.09 18.60
CA ASP A 135 2.87 -12.12 18.22
C ASP A 135 2.20 -12.47 16.88
N LYS A 136 0.88 -12.23 16.80
CA LYS A 136 0.07 -12.52 15.61
C LYS A 136 0.60 -11.83 14.36
N ARG A 137 1.15 -10.61 14.51
CA ARG A 137 1.74 -9.84 13.41
C ARG A 137 2.95 -10.56 12.81
N ALA A 138 3.91 -10.98 13.63
CA ALA A 138 5.08 -11.70 13.14
C ALA A 138 4.69 -12.98 12.37
N LYS A 139 3.71 -13.73 12.89
CA LYS A 139 3.16 -14.91 12.19
C LYS A 139 2.51 -14.57 10.85
N ALA A 140 1.70 -13.50 10.80
CA ALA A 140 1.06 -13.04 9.57
C ALA A 140 2.11 -12.62 8.51
N PHE A 141 3.18 -11.95 8.95
CA PHE A 141 4.26 -11.52 8.06
C PHE A 141 5.01 -12.72 7.47
N VAL A 142 5.36 -13.71 8.29
CA VAL A 142 6.00 -14.94 7.82
C VAL A 142 5.10 -15.67 6.82
N ALA A 143 3.83 -15.86 7.14
CA ALA A 143 2.87 -16.49 6.24
C ALA A 143 2.77 -15.77 4.89
N ALA A 144 2.70 -14.43 4.89
CA ALA A 144 2.65 -13.64 3.67
C ALA A 144 3.94 -13.76 2.82
N ILE A 145 5.11 -13.78 3.47
CA ILE A 145 6.42 -13.97 2.79
C ILE A 145 6.51 -15.36 2.16
N GLU A 146 6.00 -16.39 2.83
CA GLU A 146 6.05 -17.76 2.34
C GLU A 146 5.04 -18.01 1.21
N LEU A 147 3.81 -17.49 1.33
CA LEU A 147 2.77 -17.61 0.30
C LEU A 147 3.20 -17.01 -1.05
N TYR A 148 3.92 -15.89 -1.02
CA TYR A 148 4.41 -15.27 -2.25
C TYR A 148 5.35 -16.18 -3.05
N ASP A 149 6.29 -16.84 -2.38
CA ASP A 149 7.25 -17.70 -3.08
C ASP A 149 6.59 -18.93 -3.67
N ALA A 150 5.57 -19.47 -3.00
CA ALA A 150 4.76 -20.55 -3.55
C ALA A 150 4.06 -20.13 -4.86
N ALA A 151 3.54 -18.90 -4.92
CA ALA A 151 2.93 -18.36 -6.13
C ALA A 151 3.95 -18.10 -7.26
N LYS A 152 5.19 -17.73 -6.94
CA LYS A 152 6.27 -17.54 -7.92
C LYS A 152 6.81 -18.85 -8.51
N LEU A 153 6.82 -19.92 -7.72
CA LEU A 153 7.24 -21.26 -8.17
C LEU A 153 6.16 -22.01 -8.97
N ALA A 154 4.90 -21.57 -8.87
CA ALA A 154 3.76 -22.14 -9.58
C ALA A 154 3.44 -21.42 -10.91
N ALA A 155 4.18 -20.36 -11.24
CA ALA A 155 4.06 -19.57 -12.49
C ALA A 155 5.25 -19.83 -13.41
#